data_AF-A0AAD1SCB9-F1
#
_entry.id   AF-A0AAD1SCB9-F1
#
_cell.length_a   1.000
_cell.length_b   1.000
_cell.length_c   1.000
_cell.angle_alpha   90.00
_cell.angle_beta   90.00
_cell.angle_gamma   90.00
#
_symmetry.space_group_name_H-M   'P 1'
#
loop_
_entity.id
_entity.type
_entity.pdbx_description
1 polymer ?
#
loop_
_entity_poly.entity_id
_entity_poly.type
_entity_poly.pdbx_seq_one_letter_code
_entity_poly.pdbx_strand_id
1 'polypeptide(L)'
;MFLRRAVIAAGGSAVALFAAVSVGKSGDDLVSLWPHVHPGRWDRNWDYREPMSLINLNDLKGCTEKDREDKLTKCDAKVSRHIYLIRHGQYNDADCESERTLTGKGREQADLTGQRLATLANEGINFNGIVYSSLTRSTETADIISRRLPGIKMCSSNLLHEGAPTRPVPPESRWRPDLDMAHALKLRSGSTSTVRIQSKPKTVMRL
;
A
#
# COMPACT_ATOMS: atom_id res chain seq x y z
N MET A 1 11.47 -35.15 -24.19
CA MET A 1 12.28 -36.29 -24.66
C MET A 1 13.63 -35.73 -25.09
N PHE A 2 14.69 -36.15 -24.39
CA PHE A 2 16.14 -35.92 -24.58
C PHE A 2 16.62 -34.64 -25.29
N LEU A 3 17.37 -33.79 -24.56
CA LEU A 3 18.81 -33.66 -24.81
C LEU A 3 19.54 -33.02 -23.62
N ARG A 4 20.83 -33.29 -23.57
CA ARG A 4 21.69 -33.40 -22.38
C ARG A 4 22.22 -32.06 -21.89
N ARG A 5 22.45 -32.00 -20.57
CA ARG A 5 23.37 -31.05 -19.94
C ARG A 5 24.76 -31.16 -20.57
N ALA A 6 25.35 -30.03 -20.92
CA ALA A 6 26.79 -29.88 -21.00
C ALA A 6 27.18 -28.78 -20.01
N VAL A 7 27.92 -29.16 -18.98
CA VAL A 7 28.69 -28.26 -18.14
C VAL A 7 30.11 -28.33 -18.67
N ILE A 8 30.66 -27.21 -19.13
CA ILE A 8 32.10 -27.02 -19.28
C ILE A 8 32.44 -25.80 -18.45
N ALA A 9 33.21 -26.03 -17.39
CA ALA A 9 33.90 -24.99 -16.66
C ALA A 9 35.28 -24.80 -17.31
N ALA A 10 35.57 -23.58 -17.75
CA ALA A 10 36.94 -23.11 -17.94
C ALA A 10 36.94 -21.60 -17.67
N GLY A 11 37.86 -21.17 -16.80
CA GLY A 11 38.02 -19.78 -16.41
C GLY A 11 38.65 -18.92 -17.51
N GLY A 12 38.65 -17.61 -17.26
CA GLY A 12 39.35 -16.63 -18.08
C GLY A 12 38.40 -15.75 -18.88
N SER A 13 38.53 -14.44 -18.65
CA SER A 13 37.83 -13.31 -19.29
C SER A 13 37.38 -13.53 -20.74
N ALA A 14 36.07 -13.50 -20.97
CA ALA A 14 35.50 -13.16 -22.28
C ALA A 14 34.07 -12.62 -22.10
N VAL A 15 33.85 -11.39 -22.56
CA VAL A 15 32.53 -10.75 -22.66
C VAL A 15 31.69 -11.54 -23.65
N ALA A 16 30.63 -12.22 -23.18
CA ALA A 16 29.64 -12.84 -24.04
C ALA A 16 28.47 -11.88 -24.25
N LEU A 17 28.45 -11.20 -25.40
CA LEU A 17 27.32 -10.40 -25.86
C LEU A 17 26.23 -11.35 -26.37
N PHE A 18 25.19 -11.60 -25.56
CA PHE A 18 24.03 -12.37 -26.01
C PHE A 18 23.00 -11.43 -26.64
N ALA A 19 22.99 -11.36 -27.97
CA ALA A 19 21.85 -10.86 -28.73
C ALA A 19 20.88 -12.01 -28.98
N ALA A 20 19.80 -12.08 -28.22
CA ALA A 20 18.69 -12.98 -28.50
C ALA A 20 17.59 -12.18 -29.23
N VAL A 21 17.43 -12.42 -30.53
CA VAL A 21 16.23 -12.01 -31.27
C VAL A 21 15.18 -13.10 -31.04
N SER A 22 14.12 -12.79 -30.30
CA SER A 22 12.96 -13.67 -30.22
C SER A 22 11.92 -13.21 -31.23
N VAL A 23 11.75 -14.01 -32.28
CA VAL A 23 10.62 -13.92 -33.21
C VAL A 23 9.34 -14.29 -32.45
N GLY A 24 8.35 -13.40 -32.55
CA GLY A 24 7.11 -13.48 -31.80
C GLY A 24 6.29 -14.74 -32.07
N LYS A 25 5.67 -15.25 -31.01
CA LYS A 25 4.46 -16.05 -31.09
C LYS A 25 3.38 -15.32 -30.30
N SER A 26 2.40 -14.85 -31.05
CA SER A 26 1.11 -14.35 -30.60
C SER A 26 0.38 -15.40 -29.76
N GLY A 27 0.01 -15.04 -28.53
CA GLY A 27 -0.90 -15.82 -27.69
C GLY A 27 -0.52 -15.72 -26.21
N ASP A 28 -1.37 -15.06 -25.44
CA ASP A 28 -1.46 -15.12 -23.97
C ASP A 28 -0.42 -14.37 -23.10
N ASP A 29 0.09 -13.24 -23.58
CA ASP A 29 1.07 -12.40 -22.85
C ASP A 29 0.44 -11.32 -21.94
N LEU A 30 -0.70 -11.62 -21.30
CA LEU A 30 -1.31 -10.74 -20.29
C LEU A 30 -1.01 -11.15 -18.84
N VAL A 31 -0.32 -12.28 -18.64
CA VAL A 31 0.07 -12.79 -17.32
C VAL A 31 1.49 -12.36 -16.91
N SER A 32 2.30 -11.85 -17.85
CA SER A 32 3.72 -11.51 -17.63
C SER A 32 3.98 -10.12 -17.03
N LEU A 33 2.93 -9.34 -16.73
CA LEU A 33 3.05 -8.00 -16.13
C LEU A 33 3.14 -7.99 -14.60
N TRP A 34 3.05 -9.16 -13.95
CA TRP A 34 3.24 -9.25 -12.49
C TRP A 34 4.72 -9.54 -12.19
N PRO A 35 5.37 -8.78 -11.29
CA PRO A 35 6.74 -9.05 -10.90
C PRO A 35 6.88 -10.52 -10.49
N HIS A 36 8.02 -11.14 -10.81
CA HIS A 36 8.35 -12.47 -10.32
C HIS A 36 8.49 -12.43 -8.79
N VAL A 37 7.38 -12.58 -8.08
CA VAL A 37 7.37 -12.74 -6.62
C VAL A 37 7.99 -14.10 -6.33
N HIS A 38 9.21 -14.12 -5.81
CA HIS A 38 9.87 -15.35 -5.39
C HIS A 38 9.25 -15.83 -4.06
N PRO A 39 8.49 -16.94 -4.05
CA PRO A 39 7.85 -17.41 -2.83
C PRO A 39 8.92 -17.69 -1.75
N GLY A 40 8.75 -17.11 -0.56
CA GLY A 40 9.62 -17.34 0.59
C GLY A 40 10.85 -16.43 0.70
N ARG A 41 11.05 -15.46 -0.21
CA ARG A 41 12.05 -14.39 -0.03
C ARG A 41 11.36 -13.05 0.21
N TRP A 42 11.93 -12.24 1.10
CA TRP A 42 11.46 -10.87 1.32
C TRP A 42 11.77 -10.00 0.10
N ASP A 43 10.74 -9.37 -0.45
CA ASP A 43 10.89 -8.34 -1.48
C ASP A 43 11.19 -6.99 -0.80
N ARG A 44 12.42 -6.49 -0.98
CA ARG A 44 12.83 -5.20 -0.40
C ARG A 44 12.19 -4.00 -1.07
N ASN A 45 11.72 -4.17 -2.31
CA ASN A 45 11.11 -3.12 -3.10
C ASN A 45 9.60 -3.34 -3.28
N TRP A 46 8.95 -3.96 -2.29
CA TRP A 46 7.53 -4.33 -2.33
C TRP A 46 6.58 -3.13 -2.56
N ASP A 47 7.02 -1.91 -2.25
CA ASP A 47 6.28 -0.66 -2.42
C ASP A 47 6.83 0.23 -3.55
N TYR A 48 7.80 -0.26 -4.33
CA TYR A 48 8.50 0.45 -5.41
C TYR A 48 9.17 1.76 -4.98
N ARG A 49 9.62 1.85 -3.73
CA ARG A 49 10.28 3.06 -3.18
C ARG A 49 11.77 2.95 -2.97
N GLU A 50 12.42 1.87 -3.39
CA GLU A 50 13.89 1.84 -3.37
C GLU A 50 14.46 2.98 -4.26
N PRO A 51 15.58 3.61 -3.86
CA PRO A 51 16.14 4.75 -4.60
C PRO A 51 16.30 4.51 -6.09
N MET A 52 16.72 3.31 -6.47
CA MET A 52 16.93 2.91 -7.85
C MET A 52 15.63 2.84 -8.67
N SER A 53 14.48 2.63 -8.01
CA SER A 53 13.15 2.61 -8.64
C SER A 53 12.55 4.02 -8.81
N LEU A 54 13.05 4.99 -8.05
CA LEU A 54 12.56 6.37 -8.05
C LEU A 54 13.31 7.29 -9.02
N ILE A 55 14.49 6.86 -9.50
CA ILE A 55 15.32 7.63 -10.43
C ILE A 55 15.03 7.21 -11.87
N ASN A 56 14.91 8.17 -12.78
CA ASN A 56 14.83 7.88 -14.19
C ASN A 56 16.17 7.31 -14.69
N LEU A 57 16.15 6.14 -15.32
CA LEU A 57 17.36 5.47 -15.82
C LEU A 57 18.14 6.32 -16.83
N ASN A 58 17.47 7.20 -17.59
CA ASN A 58 18.17 8.12 -18.49
C ASN A 58 18.99 9.16 -17.74
N ASP A 59 18.58 9.55 -16.53
CA ASP A 59 19.30 10.51 -15.70
C ASP A 59 20.55 9.90 -15.06
N LEU A 60 20.73 8.58 -15.16
CA LEU A 60 21.91 7.86 -14.68
C LEU A 60 22.88 7.50 -15.82
N LYS A 61 22.47 7.63 -17.08
CA LYS A 61 23.34 7.36 -18.23
C LYS A 61 24.44 8.41 -18.29
N GLY A 62 25.69 7.96 -18.34
CA GLY A 62 26.87 8.84 -18.45
C GLY A 62 27.24 9.60 -17.19
N CYS A 63 26.58 9.34 -16.05
CA CYS A 63 26.96 9.91 -14.76
C CYS A 63 28.20 9.23 -14.20
N THR A 64 29.01 9.97 -13.44
CA THR A 64 30.10 9.36 -12.68
C THR A 64 29.52 8.50 -11.54
N GLU A 65 30.31 7.55 -11.04
CA GLU A 65 29.88 6.71 -9.89
C GLU A 65 29.52 7.55 -8.66
N LYS A 66 30.21 8.67 -8.45
CA LYS A 66 29.92 9.60 -7.36
C LYS A 66 28.57 10.31 -7.56
N ASP A 67 28.31 10.82 -8.76
CA ASP A 67 27.03 11.46 -9.07
C ASP A 67 25.85 10.48 -8.96
N ARG A 68 26.10 9.20 -9.25
CA ARG A 68 25.12 8.14 -9.11
C ARG A 68 24.79 7.87 -7.64
N GLU A 69 25.81 7.74 -6.79
CA GLU A 69 25.62 7.55 -5.35
C GLU A 69 24.85 8.73 -4.73
N ASP A 70 25.27 9.96 -5.02
CA ASP A 70 24.61 11.17 -4.50
C ASP A 70 23.13 11.25 -4.90
N LYS A 71 22.79 10.80 -6.13
CA LYS A 71 21.39 10.71 -6.59
C LYS A 71 20.60 9.64 -5.84
N LEU A 72 21.22 8.48 -5.57
CA LEU A 72 20.59 7.38 -4.83
C LEU A 72 20.34 7.77 -3.38
N THR A 73 21.35 8.27 -2.67
CA THR A 73 21.22 8.71 -1.27
C THR A 73 20.17 9.82 -1.12
N LYS A 74 20.01 10.68 -2.13
CA LYS A 74 18.97 11.73 -2.11
C LYS A 74 17.55 11.17 -2.15
N CYS A 75 17.35 10.02 -2.78
CA CYS A 75 16.06 9.35 -2.91
C CYS A 75 15.75 8.44 -1.71
N ASP A 76 16.69 8.23 -0.80
CA ASP A 76 16.47 7.43 0.40
C ASP A 76 15.39 8.03 1.32
N ALA A 77 14.65 7.13 1.97
CA ALA A 77 13.68 7.49 2.98
C ALA A 77 14.39 8.11 4.20
N LYS A 78 14.07 9.36 4.51
CA LYS A 78 14.71 10.12 5.59
C LYS A 78 14.06 9.94 6.96
N VAL A 79 12.84 9.40 6.98
CA VAL A 79 12.00 9.34 8.18
C VAL A 79 11.28 8.00 8.27
N SER A 80 11.14 7.51 9.48
CA SER A 80 10.29 6.35 9.80
C SER A 80 8.83 6.78 9.92
N ARG A 81 7.90 5.90 9.55
CA ARG A 81 6.45 6.12 9.67
C ARG A 81 5.88 5.16 10.69
N HIS A 82 5.30 5.69 11.76
CA HIS A 82 4.54 4.89 12.73
C HIS A 82 3.07 4.86 12.30
N ILE A 83 2.55 3.66 12.05
CA ILE A 83 1.17 3.45 11.60
C ILE A 83 0.40 2.74 12.72
N TYR A 84 -0.67 3.39 13.21
CA TYR A 84 -1.56 2.83 14.22
C TYR A 84 -2.86 2.40 13.55
N LEU A 85 -3.11 1.09 13.52
CA LEU A 85 -4.33 0.51 12.96
C LEU A 85 -5.33 0.26 14.09
N ILE A 86 -6.45 0.98 14.07
CA ILE A 86 -7.47 0.94 15.12
C ILE A 86 -8.76 0.39 14.51
N ARG A 87 -9.28 -0.69 15.11
CA ARG A 87 -10.60 -1.20 14.78
C ARG A 87 -11.67 -0.33 15.43
N HIS A 88 -12.80 -0.12 14.75
CA HIS A 88 -13.95 0.57 15.33
C HIS A 88 -14.44 -0.11 16.62
N GLY A 89 -15.10 0.65 17.50
CA GLY A 89 -15.73 0.11 18.70
C GLY A 89 -16.87 -0.86 18.40
N GLN A 90 -17.35 -1.56 19.43
CA GLN A 90 -18.54 -2.41 19.32
C GLN A 90 -19.75 -1.58 18.82
N TYR A 91 -20.50 -2.14 17.87
CA TYR A 91 -21.64 -1.46 17.24
C TYR A 91 -22.85 -2.39 17.20
N ASN A 92 -24.03 -1.80 16.98
CA ASN A 92 -25.28 -2.53 16.79
C ASN A 92 -25.31 -3.12 15.37
N ASP A 93 -25.65 -4.40 15.26
CA ASP A 93 -25.96 -4.98 13.95
C ASP A 93 -27.38 -4.55 13.55
N ALA A 94 -27.50 -3.96 12.38
CA ALA A 94 -28.74 -3.38 11.87
C ALA A 94 -28.78 -3.48 10.34
N ASP A 95 -29.97 -3.38 9.75
CA ASP A 95 -30.15 -3.54 8.30
C ASP A 95 -29.61 -2.33 7.53
N CYS A 96 -29.83 -1.12 8.06
CA CYS A 96 -29.37 0.13 7.47
C CYS A 96 -28.00 0.55 8.02
N GLU A 97 -27.06 0.97 7.17
CA GLU A 97 -25.73 1.43 7.60
C GLU A 97 -25.80 2.64 8.55
N SER A 98 -26.79 3.52 8.40
CA SER A 98 -27.01 4.65 9.30
C SER A 98 -27.38 4.24 10.73
N GLU A 99 -27.90 3.03 10.93
CA GLU A 99 -28.32 2.51 12.23
C GLU A 99 -27.25 1.66 12.91
N ARG A 100 -26.19 1.27 12.17
CA ARG A 100 -25.00 0.55 12.67
C ARG A 100 -24.09 1.45 13.50
N THR A 101 -24.67 2.07 14.51
CA THR A 101 -24.05 3.00 15.46
C THR A 101 -23.37 2.24 16.61
N LEU A 102 -22.46 2.91 17.33
CA LEU A 102 -21.77 2.32 18.47
C LEU A 102 -22.74 1.97 19.61
N THR A 103 -22.48 0.84 20.27
CA THR A 103 -23.14 0.51 21.53
C THR A 103 -22.61 1.39 22.66
N GLY A 104 -23.25 1.38 23.83
CA GLY A 104 -22.69 2.05 25.02
C GLY A 104 -21.24 1.59 25.33
N LYS A 105 -21.00 0.28 25.25
CA LYS A 105 -19.66 -0.31 25.39
C LYS A 105 -18.71 0.11 24.27
N GLY A 106 -19.20 0.21 23.03
CA GLY A 106 -18.40 0.68 21.90
C GLY A 106 -17.89 2.10 22.06
N ARG A 107 -18.72 2.98 22.63
CA ARG A 107 -18.32 4.36 22.95
C ARG A 107 -17.26 4.40 24.05
N GLU A 108 -17.41 3.59 25.09
CA GLU A 108 -16.41 3.46 26.16
C GLU A 108 -15.08 2.92 25.63
N GLN A 109 -15.11 1.91 24.76
CA GLN A 109 -13.92 1.38 24.07
C GLN A 109 -13.21 2.45 23.25
N ALA A 110 -13.95 3.23 22.46
CA ALA A 110 -13.40 4.31 21.67
C ALA A 110 -12.78 5.40 22.56
N ASP A 111 -13.41 5.72 23.69
CA ASP A 111 -12.89 6.71 24.63
C ASP A 111 -11.61 6.24 25.32
N LEU A 112 -11.56 5.00 25.82
CA LEU A 112 -10.36 4.40 26.41
C LEU A 112 -9.21 4.34 25.40
N THR A 113 -9.53 4.03 24.13
CA THR A 113 -8.55 4.05 23.04
C THR A 113 -8.01 5.47 22.83
N GLY A 114 -8.88 6.47 22.79
CA GLY A 114 -8.50 7.88 22.69
C GLY A 114 -7.63 8.34 23.86
N GLN A 115 -7.96 7.93 25.10
CA GLN A 115 -7.17 8.21 26.29
C GLN A 115 -5.76 7.62 26.17
N ARG A 116 -5.63 6.37 25.70
CA ARG A 116 -4.32 5.73 25.50
C ARG A 116 -3.48 6.46 24.45
N LEU A 117 -4.09 6.89 23.35
CA LEU A 117 -3.39 7.67 22.32
C LEU A 117 -2.96 9.04 22.86
N ALA A 118 -3.78 9.68 23.69
CA ALA A 118 -3.42 10.94 24.34
C ALA A 118 -2.23 10.76 25.30
N THR A 119 -2.16 9.65 26.05
CA THR A 119 -0.98 9.31 26.87
C THR A 119 0.27 9.23 25.99
N LEU A 120 0.21 8.51 24.87
CA LEU A 120 1.33 8.40 23.94
C LEU A 120 1.72 9.75 23.34
N ALA A 121 0.74 10.62 23.06
CA ALA A 121 1.01 11.98 22.59
C ALA A 121 1.79 12.79 23.64
N ASN A 122 1.39 12.69 24.91
CA ASN A 122 2.07 13.35 26.02
C ASN A 122 3.48 12.78 26.27
N GLU A 123 3.72 11.52 25.92
CA GLU A 123 5.04 10.87 25.95
C GLU A 123 5.93 11.23 24.74
N GLY A 124 5.45 12.08 23.83
CA GLY A 124 6.23 12.64 22.72
C GLY A 124 5.87 12.13 21.33
N ILE A 125 4.80 11.33 21.18
CA ILE A 125 4.34 10.86 19.87
C ILE A 125 3.46 11.92 19.18
N ASN A 126 3.97 12.50 18.09
CA ASN A 126 3.21 13.47 17.31
C ASN A 126 2.37 12.77 16.22
N PHE A 127 1.06 12.68 16.44
CA PHE A 127 0.13 12.15 15.43
C PHE A 127 -0.18 13.19 14.35
N ASN A 128 0.08 12.84 13.08
CA ASN A 128 -0.13 13.76 11.96
C ASN A 128 -1.60 13.87 11.52
N GLY A 129 -2.42 12.85 11.80
CA GLY A 129 -3.80 12.79 11.34
C GLY A 129 -4.46 11.45 11.62
N ILE A 130 -5.79 11.45 11.57
CA ILE A 130 -6.65 10.27 11.65
C ILE A 130 -7.29 10.08 10.27
N VAL A 131 -7.01 8.95 9.64
CA VAL A 131 -7.70 8.50 8.42
C VAL A 131 -8.63 7.37 8.81
N TYR A 132 -9.92 7.49 8.50
CA TYR A 132 -10.94 6.55 8.94
C TYR A 132 -11.90 6.17 7.83
N SER A 133 -12.55 5.02 7.97
CA SER A 133 -13.61 4.57 7.08
C SER A 133 -14.85 5.45 7.23
N SER A 134 -15.53 5.77 6.12
CA SER A 134 -16.78 6.56 6.14
C SER A 134 -18.01 5.77 6.61
N LEU A 135 -17.84 4.51 7.05
CA LEU A 135 -18.90 3.73 7.69
C LEU A 135 -19.28 4.33 9.06
N THR A 136 -20.54 4.20 9.47
CA THR A 136 -21.12 4.93 10.61
C THR A 136 -20.35 4.66 11.91
N ARG A 137 -20.17 3.39 12.27
CA ARG A 137 -19.37 2.97 13.43
C ARG A 137 -17.91 3.44 13.42
N SER A 138 -17.29 3.55 12.24
CA SER A 138 -15.91 4.01 12.11
C SER A 138 -15.82 5.52 12.29
N THR A 139 -16.79 6.25 11.76
CA THR A 139 -16.94 7.69 11.93
C THR A 139 -17.16 8.04 13.41
N GLU A 140 -18.12 7.40 14.09
CA GLU A 140 -18.35 7.64 15.52
C GLU A 140 -17.12 7.32 16.39
N THR A 141 -16.40 6.25 16.07
CA THR A 141 -15.16 5.90 16.78
C THR A 141 -14.09 6.98 16.60
N ALA A 142 -13.87 7.44 15.36
CA ALA A 142 -12.90 8.49 15.05
C ALA A 142 -13.28 9.81 15.73
N ASP A 143 -14.56 10.16 15.76
CA ASP A 143 -15.06 11.36 16.41
C ASP A 143 -14.80 11.33 17.92
N ILE A 144 -15.01 10.19 18.58
CA ILE A 144 -14.71 10.05 20.02
C ILE A 144 -13.21 10.16 20.28
N ILE A 145 -12.38 9.48 19.48
CA ILE A 145 -10.92 9.52 19.63
C ILE A 145 -10.38 10.95 19.39
N SER A 146 -10.88 11.66 18.39
CA SER A 146 -10.40 13.00 18.04
C SER A 146 -10.61 14.03 19.17
N ARG A 147 -11.63 13.87 20.01
CA ARG A 147 -11.84 14.72 21.20
C ARG A 147 -10.70 14.62 22.22
N ARG A 148 -9.99 13.48 22.26
CA ARG A 148 -8.83 13.25 23.13
C ARG A 148 -7.51 13.75 22.49
N LEU A 149 -7.53 14.04 21.18
CA LEU A 149 -6.38 14.50 20.40
C LEU A 149 -6.71 15.84 19.71
N PRO A 150 -6.80 16.95 20.46
CA PRO A 150 -7.24 18.23 19.92
C PRO A 150 -6.33 18.72 18.78
N GLY A 151 -6.94 19.26 17.72
CA GLY A 151 -6.22 19.81 16.57
C GLY A 151 -5.71 18.78 15.55
N ILE A 152 -5.99 17.49 15.75
CA ILE A 152 -5.60 16.46 14.79
C ILE A 152 -6.43 16.55 13.49
N LYS A 153 -5.76 16.39 12.34
CA LYS A 153 -6.44 16.37 11.05
C LYS A 153 -7.27 15.10 10.88
N MET A 154 -8.54 15.25 10.56
CA MET A 154 -9.48 14.17 10.25
C MET A 154 -9.67 14.00 8.74
N CYS A 155 -9.67 12.77 8.23
CA CYS A 155 -9.94 12.48 6.81
C CYS A 155 -10.72 11.17 6.66
N SER A 156 -11.92 11.22 6.08
CA SER A 156 -12.70 10.02 5.75
C SER A 156 -12.24 9.42 4.42
N SER A 157 -12.32 8.09 4.29
CA SER A 157 -11.97 7.37 3.07
C SER A 157 -12.80 6.10 2.87
N ASN A 158 -13.39 5.95 1.68
CA ASN A 158 -14.14 4.75 1.31
C ASN A 158 -13.22 3.55 1.03
N LEU A 159 -11.91 3.77 0.86
CA LEU A 159 -10.93 2.68 0.66
C LEU A 159 -10.73 1.83 1.92
N LEU A 160 -11.16 2.34 3.08
CA LEU A 160 -11.06 1.66 4.38
C LEU A 160 -12.37 0.97 4.78
N HIS A 161 -13.34 0.89 3.87
CA HIS A 161 -14.55 0.10 4.11
C HIS A 161 -14.19 -1.35 4.37
N GLU A 162 -14.89 -1.97 5.32
CA GLU A 162 -14.71 -3.40 5.56
C GLU A 162 -15.20 -4.20 4.34
N GLY A 163 -14.70 -5.41 4.20
CA GLY A 163 -15.06 -6.30 3.12
C GLY A 163 -14.40 -7.67 3.26
N ALA A 164 -14.45 -8.45 2.20
CA ALA A 164 -13.87 -9.78 2.13
C ALA A 164 -12.59 -9.77 1.29
N PRO A 165 -11.41 -9.44 1.86
CA PRO A 165 -10.20 -9.18 1.07
C PRO A 165 -9.69 -10.43 0.33
N THR A 166 -9.76 -11.59 0.98
CA THR A 166 -9.39 -12.89 0.41
C THR A 166 -10.15 -14.01 1.11
N ARG A 167 -10.23 -15.18 0.49
CA ARG A 167 -10.80 -16.37 1.13
C ARG A 167 -9.85 -16.86 2.25
N PRO A 168 -10.35 -17.15 3.46
CA PRO A 168 -9.53 -17.69 4.52
C PRO A 168 -9.01 -19.08 4.14
N VAL A 169 -7.81 -19.38 4.63
CA VAL A 169 -7.15 -20.69 4.50
C VAL A 169 -6.71 -21.10 5.92
N PRO A 170 -7.28 -22.16 6.52
CA PRO A 170 -8.31 -23.05 5.96
C PRO A 170 -9.69 -22.37 5.78
N PRO A 171 -10.56 -22.91 4.91
CA PRO A 171 -11.91 -22.37 4.73
C PRO A 171 -12.75 -22.47 6.00
N GLU A 172 -13.44 -21.38 6.36
CA GLU A 172 -14.37 -21.34 7.49
C GLU A 172 -15.81 -21.48 7.02
N SER A 173 -16.57 -22.39 7.63
CA SER A 173 -17.96 -22.66 7.23
C SER A 173 -18.90 -21.47 7.44
N ARG A 174 -18.66 -20.69 8.49
CA ARG A 174 -19.44 -19.50 8.89
C ARG A 174 -19.11 -18.25 8.06
N TRP A 175 -17.94 -18.20 7.43
CA TRP A 175 -17.52 -17.07 6.61
C TRP A 175 -17.76 -17.39 5.13
N ARG A 176 -18.87 -16.90 4.58
CA ARG A 176 -19.25 -17.09 3.18
C ARG A 176 -19.74 -15.76 2.59
N PRO A 177 -18.84 -14.86 2.19
CA PRO A 177 -19.27 -13.66 1.47
C PRO A 177 -19.95 -14.08 0.16
N ASP A 178 -21.03 -13.38 -0.22
CA ASP A 178 -21.69 -13.60 -1.50
C ASP A 178 -20.69 -13.46 -2.65
N LEU A 179 -20.83 -14.32 -3.66
CA LEU A 179 -19.85 -14.45 -4.75
C LEU A 179 -19.62 -13.11 -5.50
N ASP A 180 -20.61 -12.22 -5.52
CA ASP A 180 -20.52 -10.89 -6.13
C ASP A 180 -19.52 -9.96 -5.39
N MET A 181 -19.41 -10.08 -4.06
CA MET A 181 -18.45 -9.34 -3.25
C MET A 181 -17.01 -9.82 -3.51
N ALA A 182 -16.83 -11.13 -3.75
CA ALA A 182 -15.54 -11.70 -4.12
C ALA A 182 -15.12 -11.37 -5.57
N HIS A 183 -16.09 -11.23 -6.49
CA HIS A 183 -15.85 -10.89 -7.90
C HIS A 183 -15.50 -9.41 -8.11
N ALA A 184 -16.09 -8.49 -7.32
CA ALA A 184 -15.83 -7.05 -7.39
C ALA A 184 -14.36 -6.68 -7.12
N LEU A 185 -13.66 -7.44 -6.27
CA LEU A 185 -12.23 -7.29 -6.02
C LEU A 185 -11.36 -7.61 -7.24
N LYS A 186 -11.78 -8.59 -8.05
CA LYS A 186 -11.05 -9.04 -9.24
C LYS A 186 -11.15 -8.05 -10.40
N LEU A 187 -12.24 -7.28 -10.46
CA LEU A 187 -12.45 -6.22 -11.45
C LEU A 187 -11.78 -4.89 -11.05
N ARG A 188 -11.71 -4.58 -9.75
CA ARG A 188 -11.06 -3.35 -9.26
C ARG A 188 -9.53 -3.41 -9.27
N SER A 189 -8.93 -4.60 -9.09
CA SER A 189 -7.48 -4.79 -9.26
C SER A 189 -6.98 -4.59 -10.69
N GLY A 190 -7.89 -4.51 -11.68
CA GLY A 190 -7.57 -4.26 -13.08
C GLY A 190 -7.69 -2.79 -13.53
N SER A 191 -8.21 -1.89 -12.68
CA SER A 191 -8.33 -0.46 -13.01
C SER A 191 -7.31 0.35 -12.23
N THR A 192 -6.07 0.35 -12.70
CA THR A 192 -5.06 1.35 -12.35
C THR A 192 -5.49 2.68 -12.97
N SER A 193 -6.45 3.34 -12.34
CA SER A 193 -6.73 4.75 -12.60
C SER A 193 -5.50 5.53 -12.12
N THR A 194 -4.60 5.83 -13.05
CA THR A 194 -3.46 6.70 -12.82
C THR A 194 -4.00 8.07 -12.47
N VAL A 195 -4.06 8.41 -11.17
CA VAL A 195 -4.32 9.78 -10.74
C VAL A 195 -3.08 10.58 -11.09
N ARG A 196 -3.07 11.16 -12.30
CA ARG A 196 -2.16 12.25 -12.67
C ARG A 196 -2.51 13.43 -11.77
N ILE A 197 -1.67 13.69 -10.77
CA ILE A 197 -1.65 14.99 -10.10
C ILE A 197 -1.19 16.00 -11.16
N GLN A 198 -2.13 16.71 -11.78
CA GLN A 198 -1.80 17.88 -12.58
C GLN A 198 -1.28 18.96 -11.62
N SER A 199 0.03 19.20 -11.65
CA SER A 199 0.60 20.41 -11.08
C SER A 199 0.11 21.61 -11.89
N LYS A 200 -0.64 22.51 -11.25
CA LYS A 200 -0.97 23.80 -11.86
C LYS A 200 0.33 24.63 -11.99
N PRO A 201 0.57 25.30 -13.12
CA PRO A 201 1.72 26.20 -13.24
C PRO A 201 1.54 27.40 -12.29
N LYS A 202 2.65 27.80 -11.65
CA LYS A 202 2.73 29.00 -10.81
C LYS A 202 2.53 30.24 -11.69
N THR A 203 1.46 31.00 -11.46
CA THR A 203 1.34 32.36 -11.97
C THR A 203 2.38 33.22 -11.28
N VAL A 204 3.36 33.70 -12.03
CA VAL A 204 4.30 34.74 -11.59
C VAL A 204 3.56 36.07 -11.62
N MET A 205 3.25 36.62 -10.45
CA MET A 205 2.93 38.05 -10.33
C MET A 205 4.22 38.84 -10.58
N ARG A 206 4.25 39.62 -11.66
CA ARG A 206 5.17 40.76 -11.76
C ARG A 206 4.59 41.91 -10.94
N LEU A 207 5.46 42.49 -10.11
CA LEU A 207 5.25 43.78 -9.45
C LEU A 207 5.08 44.89 -10.48
#